data_AF-A0A2I0HH24-F1
#
_entry.id   AF-A0A2I0HH24-F1
#
_cell.length_a   1.000
_cell.length_b   1.000
_cell.length_c   1.000
_cell.angle_alpha   90.00
_cell.angle_beta   90.00
_cell.angle_gamma   90.00
#
_symmetry.space_group_name_H-M   'P 1'
#
loop_
_entity.id
_entity.type
_entity.pdbx_description
1 polymer ?
#
loop_
_entity_poly.entity_id
_entity_poly.type
_entity_poly.pdbx_seq_one_letter_code
_entity_poly.pdbx_strand_id
1 'polypeptide(L)' 'MAPEVIKCEPYDEKCDVYSFGVIVNELVTGDHPYIDIDAGPAK' A
#
# COMPACT_ATOMS: atom_id res chain seq x y z
N MET A 1 0.02 -0.07 -2.23
CA MET A 1 0.55 -1.35 -2.75
C MET A 1 1.94 -1.57 -2.19
N ALA A 2 2.39 -2.82 -2.06
CA ALA A 2 3.76 -3.11 -1.63
C ALA A 2 4.78 -2.55 -2.64
N PRO A 3 5.89 -1.95 -2.18
CA PRO A 3 6.82 -1.24 -3.05
C PRO A 3 7.49 -2.12 -4.11
N GLU A 4 7.74 -3.39 -3.82
CA GLU A 4 8.27 -4.39 -4.75
C GLU A 4 7.32 -4.67 -5.93
N VAL A 5 6.01 -4.66 -5.67
CA VAL A 5 4.97 -4.83 -6.70
C VAL A 5 4.93 -3.62 -7.62
N ILE A 6 5.07 -2.41 -7.08
CA ILE A 6 5.10 -1.16 -7.86
C ILE A 6 6.33 -1.10 -8.77
N LYS A 7 7.46 -1.66 -8.31
CA LYS A 7 8.72 -1.70 -9.06
C LYS A 7 8.80 -2.85 -10.07
N CYS A 8 7.77 -3.69 -10.17
CA CYS A 8 7.79 -4.93 -10.96
C CYS A 8 8.99 -5.84 -10.61
N GLU A 9 9.41 -5.82 -9.34
CA GLU A 9 10.44 -6.71 -8.82
C GLU A 9 9.82 -8.09 -8.50
N PRO A 10 10.64 -9.15 -8.34
CA PRO A 10 10.15 -10.44 -7.88
C PRO A 10 9.47 -10.28 -6.52
N TYR A 11 8.16 -10.45 -6.51
CA TYR A 11 7.35 -10.41 -5.30
C TYR A 11 7.01 -11.82 -4.84
N ASP A 12 6.78 -11.96 -3.55
CA ASP A 12 6.49 -13.22 -2.86
C ASP A 12 5.28 -13.01 -1.93
N GLU A 13 4.89 -14.00 -1.10
CA GLU A 13 3.75 -13.86 -0.18
C GLU A 13 3.86 -12.66 0.79
N LYS A 14 5.05 -12.07 0.91
CA LYS A 14 5.31 -10.86 1.69
C LYS A 14 4.52 -9.64 1.20
N CYS A 15 4.13 -9.59 -0.07
CA CYS A 15 3.31 -8.49 -0.58
C CYS A 15 1.91 -8.46 0.06
N ASP A 16 1.38 -9.64 0.38
CA ASP A 16 0.08 -9.79 1.04
C ASP A 16 0.17 -9.40 2.51
N VAL A 17 1.30 -9.71 3.17
CA VAL A 17 1.58 -9.29 4.54
C VAL A 17 1.67 -7.76 4.64
N TYR A 18 2.33 -7.10 3.68
CA TYR A 18 2.36 -5.65 3.61
C TYR A 18 0.96 -5.07 3.47
N SER A 19 0.17 -5.61 2.54
CA SER A 19 -1.20 -5.15 2.28
C SER A 19 -2.12 -5.36 3.50
N PHE A 20 -1.97 -6.47 4.21
CA PHE A 20 -2.66 -6.73 5.47
C PHE A 20 -2.30 -5.70 6.54
N GLY A 21 -1.02 -5.36 6.70
CA GLY A 21 -0.56 -4.34 7.64
C GLY A 21 -1.17 -2.96 7.37
N VAL A 22 -1.30 -2.57 6.10
CA VAL A 22 -1.96 -1.32 5.69
C VAL A 22 -3.45 -1.33 6.08
N ILE A 23 -4.15 -2.44 5.85
CA ILE A 23 -5.58 -2.59 6.23
C ILE A 23 -5.74 -2.53 7.75
N VAL A 24 -4.88 -3.21 8.51
CA VAL A 24 -4.92 -3.15 9.98
C VAL A 24 -4.66 -1.73 10.47
N ASN A 25 -3.70 -1.01 9.87
CA ASN A 25 -3.44 0.38 10.21
C ASN A 25 -4.65 1.28 9.93
N GLU A 26 -5.32 1.11 8.78
CA GLU A 26 -6.56 1.82 8.46
C GLU A 26 -7.65 1.55 9.50
N LEU A 27 -7.84 0.29 9.91
CA LEU A 27 -8.83 -0.08 10.92
C LEU A 27 -8.54 0.51 12.31
N VAL A 28 -7.26 0.60 12.68
CA VAL A 28 -6.84 1.12 13.99
C VAL A 28 -6.89 2.64 14.04
N THR A 29 -6.46 3.31 12.98
CA THR A 29 -6.40 4.77 12.92
C THR A 29 -7.73 5.39 12.49
N GLY A 30 -8.54 4.66 11.73
CA GLY A 30 -9.76 5.17 11.09
C GLY A 30 -9.48 6.09 9.89
N ASP A 31 -8.20 6.29 9.56
CA ASP A 31 -7.76 7.15 8.46
C ASP A 31 -7.47 6.31 7.22
N HIS A 32 -7.96 6.78 6.07
CA HIS A 32 -7.73 6.08 4.82
C HIS A 32 -6.24 6.12 4.47
N PRO A 33 -5.64 4.98 4.07
CA PRO A 33 -4.24 4.97 3.68
C PRO A 33 -4.02 5.88 2.47
N TYR A 34 -2.89 6.58 2.45
CA TYR A 34 -2.44 7.43 1.34
C TYR A 34 -3.23 8.74 1.13
N ILE A 35 -3.94 9.26 2.15
CA ILE A 35 -4.68 10.55 2.08
C ILE A 35 -3.84 11.77 1.68
N ASP A 36 -2.56 11.82 2.08
CA ASP A 36 -1.64 12.93 1.74
C ASP A 36 -0.78 12.66 0.50
N ILE A 37 -0.98 11.51 -0.14
CA ILE A 37 -0.35 11.24 -1.41
C ILE A 37 -1.27 11.84 -2.45
N ASP A 38 -0.93 13.03 -2.93
CA ASP A 38 -1.41 13.55 -4.20
C ASP A 38 -1.00 12.54 -5.29
N ALA A 39 -1.78 11.46 -5.41
CA ALA A 39 -1.78 10.58 -6.55
C ALA A 39 -2.47 11.34 -7.69
N GLY A 40 -1.86 12.46 -8.10
CA GLY A 40 -2.19 13.12 -9.34
C GLY A 40 -2.14 12.06 -10.44
N PRO A 41 -3.13 12.03 -11.34
CA PRO A 41 -3.12 11.05 -12.41
C PRO A 41 -1.81 11.25 -13.16
N ALA A 42 -1.09 10.15 -13.40
CA ALA A 42 -0.03 10.15 -14.40
C ALA A 42 -0.63 10.75 -15.68
N LYS A 43 -0.28 11.99 -15.99
CA LYS A 43 -0.71 12.72 -17.18
C LYS A 43 0.45 13.52 -17.71
#